data_AF-A0A6B1AJ07-F1
#
_entry.id   AF-A0A6B1AJ07-F1
#
_cell.length_a   1.000
_cell.length_b   1.000
_cell.length_c   1.000
_cell.angle_alpha   90.00
_cell.angle_beta   90.00
_cell.angle_gamma   90.00
#
_symmetry.space_group_name_H-M   'P 1'
#
loop_
_entity.id
_entity.type
_entity.pdbx_description
1 polymer ?
#
loop_
_entity_poly.entity_id
_entity_poly.type
_entity_poly.pdbx_seq_one_letter_code
_entity_poly.pdbx_strand_id
1 'polypeptide(L)' 'MYGRCPVRRRSGRRKPSPRPSAGSPMSDVVRIAVLASGGGSNFQALVDRFQRADVPDREVVGVIASREGAGVLERARRA' A
#
# COMPACT_ATOMS: atom_id res chain seq x y z
N MET A 1 29.72 10.28 -17.74
CA MET A 1 30.21 9.53 -16.58
C MET A 1 29.08 9.48 -15.55
N TYR A 2 28.22 8.45 -15.58
CA TYR A 2 27.23 8.21 -14.53
C TYR A 2 27.35 6.74 -14.12
N GLY A 3 27.91 6.52 -12.93
CA GLY A 3 28.04 5.19 -12.35
C GLY A 3 26.66 4.64 -12.02
N ARG A 4 26.32 3.47 -12.57
CA ARG A 4 25.14 2.72 -12.14
C ARG A 4 25.27 2.43 -10.63
N CYS A 5 24.30 2.87 -9.84
CA CYS A 5 24.17 2.45 -8.44
C CYS A 5 24.20 0.92 -8.37
N PRO A 6 25.13 0.31 -7.62
CA PRO A 6 25.15 -1.13 -7.43
C PRO A 6 23.90 -1.53 -6.64
N VAL A 7 22.98 -2.23 -7.31
CA VAL A 7 21.75 -2.74 -6.70
C VAL A 7 22.17 -3.84 -5.72
N ARG A 8 22.32 -3.50 -4.43
CA ARG A 8 22.56 -4.48 -3.36
C ARG A 8 21.45 -5.54 -3.43
N ARG A 9 21.80 -6.80 -3.75
CA ARG A 9 20.89 -7.94 -3.60
C ARG A 9 20.52 -8.03 -2.12
N ARG A 10 19.27 -7.74 -1.77
CA ARG A 10 18.73 -7.94 -0.41
C ARG A 10 18.82 -9.41 -0.06
N SER A 11 19.82 -9.78 0.74
CA SER A 11 19.87 -11.06 1.44
C SER A 11 18.72 -11.10 2.45
N GLY A 12 17.82 -12.07 2.28
CA GLY A 12 16.71 -12.31 3.20
C GLY A 12 15.36 -11.79 2.71
N ARG A 13 14.69 -12.54 1.82
CA ARG A 13 13.22 -12.49 1.78
C ARG A 13 12.71 -13.03 3.12
N ARG A 14 12.23 -12.17 4.01
CA ARG A 14 11.44 -12.61 5.17
C ARG A 14 10.29 -13.46 4.65
N LYS A 15 10.07 -14.65 5.23
CA LYS A 15 8.89 -15.46 4.91
C LYS A 15 7.65 -14.60 5.17
N PRO A 16 6.64 -14.62 4.27
CA PRO A 16 5.39 -13.92 4.53
C PRO A 16 4.83 -14.40 5.86
N SER A 17 4.34 -13.48 6.69
CA SER A 17 3.64 -13.84 7.91
C SER A 17 2.48 -14.79 7.59
N PRO A 18 2.17 -15.76 8.48
CA PRO A 18 1.01 -16.62 8.31
C PRO A 18 -0.24 -15.74 8.14
N ARG A 19 -1.06 -16.08 7.14
CA ARG A 19 -2.34 -15.39 6.94
C ARG A 19 -3.23 -15.70 8.15
N PRO A 20 -4.04 -14.73 8.63
CA PRO A 20 -5.03 -15.02 9.66
C PRO A 20 -5.91 -16.20 9.20
N SER A 21 -6.13 -17.16 10.11
CA SER A 21 -6.84 -18.42 9.85
C SER A 21 -8.27 -18.16 9.40
N ALA A 22 -8.68 -18.83 8.32
CA ALA A 22 -9.98 -18.69 7.65
C ALA A 22 -11.17 -19.26 8.45
N GLY A 23 -11.39 -18.80 9.68
CA GLY A 23 -12.28 -19.47 10.64
C GLY A 23 -13.12 -18.57 11.56
N SER A 24 -13.43 -17.33 11.19
CA SER A 24 -14.47 -16.56 11.87
C SER A 24 -15.23 -15.72 10.83
N PRO A 25 -16.58 -15.69 10.85
CA PRO A 25 -17.35 -14.88 9.90
C PRO A 25 -17.23 -13.43 10.30
N MET A 26 -16.09 -12.85 9.92
CA MET A 26 -15.91 -11.43 9.89
C MET A 26 -16.79 -10.92 8.74
N SER A 27 -17.82 -10.15 9.06
CA SER A 27 -18.47 -9.20 8.14
C SER A 27 -17.50 -8.11 7.63
N ASP A 28 -16.19 -8.31 7.77
CA ASP A 28 -15.30 -7.22 8.15
C ASP A 28 -14.44 -6.84 6.97
N VAL A 29 -14.94 -5.83 6.28
CA VAL A 29 -14.17 -4.93 5.44
C VAL A 29 -12.81 -4.67 6.09
N VAL A 30 -11.74 -5.09 5.42
CA VAL A 30 -10.36 -4.88 5.86
C VAL A 30 -10.04 -3.40 5.71
N ARG A 31 -9.92 -2.72 6.85
CA ARG A 31 -9.54 -1.29 6.93
C ARG A 31 -8.04 -1.14 6.78
N ILE A 32 -7.61 -0.37 5.79
CA ILE A 32 -6.20 -0.17 5.42
C ILE A 32 -5.82 1.29 5.65
N ALA A 33 -4.82 1.53 6.49
CA ALA A 33 -4.16 2.83 6.63
C ALA A 33 -2.81 2.82 5.89
N VAL A 34 -2.57 3.83 5.05
CA VAL A 34 -1.36 3.91 4.22
C VAL A 34 -0.43 5.00 4.73
N LEU A 35 0.80 4.63 5.08
CA LEU A 35 1.86 5.56 5.47
C LEU A 35 2.80 5.79 4.28
N ALA A 36 3.01 7.05 3.90
CA ALA A 36 3.84 7.39 2.75
C ALA A 36 4.70 8.64 2.99
N SER A 37 5.88 8.69 2.38
CA SER A 37 6.81 9.84 2.49
C SER A 37 7.13 10.50 1.15
N GLY A 38 6.67 9.91 0.03
CA GLY A 38 7.00 10.34 -1.33
C GLY A 38 5.77 10.48 -2.22
N GLY A 39 5.96 10.31 -3.54
CA GLY A 39 4.92 10.56 -4.53
C GLY A 39 3.67 9.68 -4.42
N GLY A 40 3.75 8.52 -3.75
CA GLY A 40 2.57 7.67 -3.53
C GLY A 40 2.19 6.79 -4.73
N SER A 41 3.15 6.30 -5.52
CA SER A 41 2.88 5.35 -6.62
C SER A 41 2.29 4.03 -6.11
N ASN A 42 2.74 3.56 -4.94
CA ASN A 42 2.19 2.37 -4.29
C ASN A 42 0.73 2.57 -3.85
N PHE A 43 0.36 3.78 -3.40
CA PHE A 43 -1.03 4.12 -3.08
C PHE A 43 -1.91 4.02 -4.33
N GLN A 44 -1.46 4.59 -5.46
CA GLN A 44 -2.21 4.50 -6.72
C GLN A 44 -2.42 3.04 -7.16
N ALA A 45 -1.41 2.19 -7.01
CA ALA A 45 -1.52 0.76 -7.34
C ALA A 45 -2.51 0.01 -6.44
N LEU A 46 -2.62 0.40 -5.16
CA LEU A 46 -3.61 -0.16 -4.24
C LEU A 46 -5.02 0.27 -4.63
N VAL A 47 -5.23 1.57 -4.88
CA VAL A 47 -6.52 2.11 -5.33
C VAL A 47 -6.98 1.45 -6.63
N ASP A 48 -6.10 1.38 -7.63
CA ASP A 48 -6.40 0.73 -8.91
C ASP A 48 -6.78 -0.75 -8.73
N ARG A 49 -6.13 -1.44 -7.80
CA ARG A 49 -6.48 -2.83 -7.47
C ARG A 49 -7.83 -2.97 -6.78
N PHE A 50 -8.19 -2.06 -5.87
CA PHE A 50 -9.48 -2.10 -5.18
C PHE A 50 -10.63 -1.71 -6.11
N GLN A 51 -10.39 -0.79 -7.06
CA GLN A 51 -11.37 -0.41 -8.08
C GLN A 51 -11.71 -1.54 -9.05
N ARG A 52 -10.81 -2.51 -9.28
CA ARG A 52 -11.02 -3.65 -10.18
C ARG A 52 -12.06 -4.67 -9.68
N ALA A 53 -12.82 -4.38 -8.63
CA ALA A 53 -13.95 -5.17 -8.08
C ALA A 53 -13.66 -6.62 -7.63
N ASP A 54 -12.46 -7.14 -7.87
CA ASP A 54 -12.02 -8.50 -7.50
C ASP A 54 -11.80 -8.68 -5.97
N VAL A 55 -12.08 -7.63 -5.20
CA VAL A 55 -11.67 -7.53 -3.81
C VAL A 55 -12.72 -6.82 -2.92
N PRO A 56 -13.92 -7.41 -2.76
CA PRO A 56 -15.09 -6.73 -2.21
C PRO A 56 -15.00 -6.30 -0.73
N ASP A 57 -14.00 -6.76 0.03
CA ASP A 57 -13.92 -6.54 1.48
C ASP A 57 -12.71 -5.69 1.89
N ARG A 58 -12.37 -4.62 1.14
CA ARG A 58 -11.22 -3.76 1.47
C ARG A 58 -11.54 -2.29 1.33
N GLU A 59 -11.24 -1.52 2.37
CA GLU A 59 -11.46 -0.08 2.43
C GLU A 59 -10.16 0.61 2.86
N VAL A 60 -9.72 1.60 2.10
CA VAL A 60 -8.62 2.47 2.53
C VAL A 60 -9.21 3.59 3.37
N VAL A 61 -8.95 3.56 4.68
CA VAL A 61 -9.56 4.47 5.65
C VAL A 61 -8.76 5.77 5.85
N GLY A 62 -7.51 5.81 5.40
CA GLY A 62 -6.69 7.00 5.54
C GLY A 62 -5.30 6.86 4.98
N VAL A 63 -4.71 8.02 4.70
CA VAL A 63 -3.32 8.15 4.26
C VAL A 63 -2.62 9.15 5.17
N ILE A 64 -1.49 8.74 5.73
CA ILE A 64 -0.64 9.59 6.58
C ILE A 64 0.65 9.85 5.82
N ALA A 65 0.96 11.13 5.62
CA ALA A 65 2.20 11.56 4.97
C ALA A 65 3.20 12.14 5.97
N SER A 66 4.47 11.77 5.84
CA SER A 66 5.54 12.30 6.70
C SER A 66 5.99 13.72 6.33
N ARG A 67 5.55 14.27 5.18
CA ARG A 67 5.91 15.60 4.70
C ARG A 67 4.72 16.29 4.07
N GLU A 68 4.64 17.60 4.25
CA GLU A 68 3.70 18.46 3.54
C GLU A 68 4.04 18.47 2.04
N GLY A 69 3.02 18.44 1.20
CA GLY A 69 3.17 18.37 -0.26
C GLY A 69 3.57 16.99 -0.81
N ALA A 70 3.49 15.92 -0.02
CA ALA A 70 3.66 14.57 -0.57
C ALA A 70 2.59 14.32 -1.65
N GLY A 71 3.01 13.89 -2.84
CA GLY A 71 2.09 13.61 -3.96
C GLY A 71 1.02 12.55 -3.65
N VAL A 72 1.21 11.78 -2.59
CA VAL A 72 0.21 10.83 -2.08
C VAL A 72 -1.04 11.53 -1.54
N LEU A 73 -0.91 12.72 -0.93
CA LEU A 73 -2.05 13.45 -0.35
C LEU A 73 -2.99 13.93 -1.45
N GLU A 74 -2.42 14.47 -2.53
CA GLU A 74 -3.18 14.89 -3.72
C GLU A 74 -3.88 13.71 -4.39
N ARG A 75 -3.24 12.54 -4.41
CA ARG A 75 -3.85 11.32 -4.94
C ARG A 75 -4.95 10.79 -4.03
N ALA A 76 -4.75 10.83 -2.72
CA ALA A 76 -5.75 10.44 -1.73
C ALA A 76 -7.01 11.32 -1.80
N ARG A 77 -6.86 12.60 -2.16
CA ARG A 77 -7.99 13.52 -2.40
C ARG A 77 -8.76 13.24 -3.69
N ARG A 78 -8.15 12.56 -4.66
CA ARG A 78 -8.75 12.25 -5.98
C ARG A 78 -9.35 10.84 -6.06
N ALA A 79 -8.97 9.96 -5.15
CA ALA A 79 -9.42 8.58 -5.04
C ALA A 79 -10.76 8.51 -4.30
#